data_AF-A0A941SPT5-F1
#
_entry.id   AF-A0A941SPT5-F1
#
_cell.length_a   1.000
_cell.length_b   1.000
_cell.length_c   1.000
_cell.angle_alpha   90.00
_cell.angle_beta   90.00
_cell.angle_gamma   90.00
#
_symmetry.space_group_name_H-M   'P 1'
#
loop_
_entity.id
_entity.type
_entity.pdbx_description
1 polymer ?
#
loop_
_entity_poly.entity_id
_entity_poly.type
_entity_poly.pdbx_seq_one_letter_code
_entity_poly.pdbx_strand_id
1 'polypeptide(L)'
;MYDQIIPRLYHRQKHLDAPFLEERIKYLQYWSDRNLSINTLKNIAQWMLRIVKFLPIESDKVVTQNEIKKAAENLASHEDHRSEGNKVFSEKSKKLFIQYATDWLKKLSWLEPLPEEKKSLKKALRNRLHSKNI
;
A
#
# COMPACT_ATOMS: atom_id res chain seq x y z
N MET A 1 9.12 -9.14 16.08
CA MET A 1 7.81 -8.95 15.40
C MET A 1 7.77 -9.59 14.01
N TYR A 2 8.64 -9.19 13.07
CA TYR A 2 8.57 -9.68 11.67
C TYR A 2 8.60 -11.20 11.55
N ASP A 3 9.41 -11.84 12.38
CA ASP A 3 9.57 -13.29 12.45
C ASP A 3 8.32 -14.05 12.90
N GLN A 4 7.48 -13.40 13.71
CA GLN A 4 6.20 -13.95 14.16
C GLN A 4 5.12 -13.79 13.09
N ILE A 5 5.21 -12.72 12.28
CA ILE A 5 4.33 -12.49 11.13
C ILE A 5 4.69 -13.46 10.01
N ILE A 6 5.98 -13.66 9.70
CA ILE A 6 6.42 -14.55 8.62
C ILE A 6 7.35 -15.64 9.19
N PRO A 7 6.79 -16.74 9.73
CA PRO A 7 7.57 -17.75 10.42
C PRO A 7 8.40 -18.63 9.48
N ARG A 8 7.94 -18.86 8.25
CA ARG A 8 8.66 -19.71 7.28
C ARG A 8 9.83 -18.96 6.64
N LEU A 9 11.04 -19.52 6.74
CA LEU A 9 12.28 -18.94 6.20
C LEU A 9 12.17 -18.54 4.72
N TYR A 10 11.64 -19.42 3.87
CA TYR A 10 11.47 -19.14 2.44
C TYR A 10 10.63 -17.88 2.17
N HIS A 11 9.50 -17.74 2.87
CA HIS A 11 8.66 -16.54 2.72
C HIS A 11 9.36 -15.31 3.30
N ARG A 12 10.10 -15.47 4.39
CA ARG A 12 10.87 -14.37 4.98
C ARG A 12 11.92 -13.86 4.02
N GLN A 13 12.66 -14.75 3.36
CA GLN A 13 13.67 -14.35 2.37
C GLN A 13 13.06 -13.53 1.24
N LYS A 14 11.95 -14.03 0.66
CA LYS A 14 11.18 -13.28 -0.36
C LYS A 14 10.77 -11.88 0.11
N HIS A 15 10.49 -11.75 1.40
CA HIS A 15 10.15 -10.49 2.02
C HIS A 15 11.37 -9.58 2.20
N LEU A 16 12.53 -10.11 2.59
CA LEU A 16 13.78 -9.37 2.74
C LEU A 16 14.33 -8.87 1.40
N ASP A 17 14.23 -9.69 0.35
CA ASP A 17 14.75 -9.36 -0.99
C ASP A 17 13.86 -8.37 -1.76
N ALA A 18 12.62 -8.17 -1.31
CA ALA A 18 11.70 -7.26 -1.97
C ALA A 18 12.00 -5.78 -1.61
N PRO A 19 11.79 -4.83 -2.55
CA PRO A 19 12.01 -3.41 -2.30
C PRO A 19 11.23 -2.85 -1.11
N PHE A 20 11.66 -1.68 -0.62
CA PHE A 20 11.02 -0.91 0.45
C PHE A 20 10.81 -1.72 1.74
N LEU A 21 11.83 -2.49 2.14
CA LEU A 21 11.76 -3.37 3.31
C LEU A 21 11.46 -2.56 4.59
N GLU A 22 12.13 -1.43 4.78
CA GLU A 22 11.95 -0.58 5.95
C GLU A 22 10.55 0.00 6.04
N GLU A 23 10.02 0.52 4.94
CA GLU A 23 8.67 1.10 4.85
C GLU A 23 7.60 0.04 5.12
N ARG A 24 7.80 -1.18 4.60
CA ARG A 24 6.90 -2.31 4.86
C ARG A 24 6.93 -2.72 6.33
N ILE A 25 8.10 -2.78 6.96
CA ILE A 25 8.24 -3.08 8.39
C ILE A 25 7.54 -2.00 9.24
N LYS A 26 7.80 -0.71 8.96
CA LYS A 26 7.18 0.41 9.68
C LYS A 26 5.65 0.37 9.62
N TYR A 27 5.09 0.06 8.45
CA TYR A 27 3.64 -0.02 8.29
C TYR A 27 3.03 -1.27 8.97
N LEU A 28 3.72 -2.42 8.96
CA LEU A 28 3.29 -3.59 9.74
C LEU A 28 3.34 -3.32 11.24
N GLN A 29 4.37 -2.61 11.73
CA GLN A 29 4.49 -2.20 13.12
C GLN A 29 3.35 -1.26 13.52
N TYR A 30 3.06 -0.25 12.69
CA TYR A 30 1.94 0.68 12.90
C TYR A 30 0.60 -0.04 13.15
N TRP A 31 0.35 -1.14 12.44
CA TRP A 31 -0.86 -1.95 12.60
C TRP A 31 -0.76 -2.91 13.79
N SER A 32 0.41 -3.49 14.04
CA SER A 32 0.65 -4.31 15.23
C SER A 32 0.39 -3.53 16.51
N ASP A 33 0.84 -2.27 16.57
CA ASP A 33 0.64 -1.37 17.73
C ASP A 33 -0.83 -1.04 17.96
N ARG A 34 -1.69 -1.28 16.97
CA ARG A 34 -3.16 -1.14 17.04
C ARG A 34 -3.87 -2.46 17.32
N ASN A 35 -3.14 -3.48 17.76
CA ASN A 35 -3.64 -4.80 18.13
C ASN A 35 -4.32 -5.54 16.95
N LEU A 36 -3.88 -5.30 15.71
CA LEU A 36 -4.33 -6.14 14.60
C LEU A 36 -3.81 -7.56 14.77
N SER A 37 -4.65 -8.54 14.44
CA SER A 37 -4.28 -9.95 14.55
C SER A 37 -3.07 -10.30 13.66
N ILE A 38 -2.27 -11.29 14.09
CA ILE A 38 -1.13 -11.80 13.32
C ILE A 38 -1.57 -12.27 11.92
N ASN A 39 -2.76 -12.87 11.79
CA ASN A 39 -3.29 -13.31 10.50
C ASN A 39 -3.60 -12.11 9.58
N THR A 40 -4.12 -11.02 10.12
CA THR A 40 -4.33 -9.79 9.36
C THR A 40 -2.99 -9.19 8.92
N LEU A 41 -1.99 -9.14 9.82
CA LEU A 41 -0.65 -8.64 9.49
C LEU A 41 0.03 -9.49 8.40
N LYS A 42 -0.14 -10.81 8.42
CA LYS A 42 0.31 -11.72 7.35
C LYS A 42 -0.31 -11.36 6.01
N ASN A 43 -1.62 -11.13 5.97
CA ASN A 43 -2.32 -10.75 4.76
C ASN A 43 -1.83 -9.39 4.25
N ILE A 44 -1.67 -8.40 5.13
CA ILE A 44 -1.11 -7.08 4.78
C ILE A 44 0.28 -7.25 4.16
N ALA A 45 1.16 -8.05 4.78
CA ALA A 45 2.51 -8.27 4.28
C ALA A 45 2.50 -8.89 2.87
N GLN A 46 1.63 -9.86 2.60
CA GLN A 46 1.48 -10.44 1.27
C GLN A 46 0.98 -9.42 0.24
N TRP A 47 0.02 -8.57 0.62
CA TRP A 47 -0.46 -7.50 -0.25
C TRP A 47 0.64 -6.49 -0.58
N MET A 48 1.49 -6.12 0.38
CA MET A 48 2.63 -5.25 0.11
C MET A 48 3.59 -5.81 -0.95
N LEU A 49 3.88 -7.12 -0.91
CA LEU A 49 4.70 -7.74 -1.95
C LEU A 49 4.05 -7.67 -3.34
N ARG A 50 2.72 -7.81 -3.40
CA ARG A 50 1.98 -7.65 -4.65
C ARG A 50 2.04 -6.20 -5.13
N ILE A 51 1.86 -5.24 -4.22
CA ILE A 51 1.92 -3.81 -4.55
C ILE A 51 3.28 -3.46 -5.14
N VAL A 52 4.37 -3.79 -4.46
CA VAL A 52 5.73 -3.52 -4.96
C VAL A 52 6.02 -4.24 -6.27
N LYS A 53 5.43 -5.41 -6.50
CA LYS A 53 5.61 -6.16 -7.76
C LYS A 53 4.88 -5.52 -8.96
N PHE A 54 3.66 -5.03 -8.76
CA PHE A 54 2.77 -4.60 -9.85
C PHE A 54 2.68 -3.09 -10.01
N LEU A 55 3.08 -2.33 -8.99
CA LEU A 55 3.08 -0.88 -9.01
C LEU A 55 4.55 -0.41 -9.10
N PRO A 56 4.94 0.27 -10.18
CA PRO A 56 6.28 0.83 -10.30
C PRO A 56 6.42 2.01 -9.33
N ILE A 57 6.82 1.71 -8.10
CA ILE A 57 7.13 2.71 -7.08
C ILE A 57 8.60 3.07 -7.26
N GLU A 58 8.86 4.34 -7.56
CA GLU A 58 10.19 4.93 -7.62
C GLU A 58 10.33 5.90 -6.43
N SER A 59 11.52 5.97 -5.82
CA SER A 59 11.73 6.73 -4.57
C SER A 59 11.37 8.21 -4.66
N ASP A 60 11.45 8.80 -5.85
CA ASP A 60 11.27 10.24 -6.06
C ASP A 60 9.93 10.60 -6.71
N LYS A 61 9.10 9.59 -7.02
CA LYS A 61 7.86 9.78 -7.77
C LYS A 61 6.63 9.57 -6.88
N VAL A 62 5.77 10.58 -6.86
CA VAL A 62 4.44 10.46 -6.27
C VAL A 62 3.57 9.60 -7.17
N VAL A 63 2.94 8.58 -6.59
CA VAL A 63 2.04 7.66 -7.27
C VAL A 63 0.65 8.27 -7.38
N THR A 64 0.06 8.20 -8.56
CA THR A 64 -1.31 8.66 -8.83
C THR A 64 -2.34 7.56 -8.54
N GLN A 65 -3.58 7.95 -8.26
CA GLN A 65 -4.71 7.03 -8.16
C GLN A 65 -4.91 6.19 -9.44
N ASN A 66 -4.58 6.76 -10.60
CA ASN A 66 -4.71 6.08 -11.88
C ASN A 66 -3.66 4.97 -12.04
N GLU A 67 -2.43 5.20 -11.60
CA GLU A 67 -1.38 4.16 -11.59
C GLU A 67 -1.76 3.00 -10.68
N ILE A 68 -2.34 3.27 -9.50
CA ILE A 68 -2.84 2.22 -8.59
C ILE A 68 -3.93 1.39 -9.28
N LYS A 69 -4.89 2.03 -9.95
CA LYS A 69 -5.96 1.33 -10.68
C LYS A 69 -5.42 0.47 -11.82
N LYS A 70 -4.52 1.01 -12.64
CA LYS A 70 -3.86 0.25 -13.72
C LYS A 70 -3.08 -0.95 -13.19
N ALA A 71 -2.34 -0.78 -12.09
CA ALA A 71 -1.63 -1.89 -11.44
C ALA A 71 -2.58 -2.97 -10.91
N ALA A 72 -3.74 -2.57 -10.36
CA ALA A 72 -4.77 -3.51 -9.91
C ALA A 72 -5.38 -4.31 -11.07
N GLU A 73 -5.61 -3.66 -12.22
CA GLU A 73 -6.07 -4.32 -13.45
C GLU A 73 -5.03 -5.34 -13.95
N ASN A 74 -3.76 -4.94 -14.01
CA ASN A 74 -2.67 -5.84 -14.41
C ASN A 74 -2.53 -7.06 -13.48
N LEU A 75 -2.67 -6.86 -12.17
CA LEU A 75 -2.70 -7.96 -11.20
C LEU A 75 -3.83 -8.94 -11.52
N ALA A 76 -5.04 -8.42 -11.73
CA ALA A 76 -6.22 -9.24 -11.95
C ALA A 76 -6.11 -10.06 -13.24
N SER A 77 -5.67 -9.45 -14.34
CA SER A 77 -5.40 -10.18 -15.58
C SER A 77 -4.35 -11.27 -15.38
N HIS A 78 -3.28 -10.98 -14.64
CA HIS A 78 -2.26 -11.98 -14.32
C HIS A 78 -2.80 -13.12 -13.41
N GLU A 79 -3.74 -12.85 -12.50
CA GLU A 79 -4.39 -13.88 -11.67
C GLU A 79 -5.42 -14.71 -12.45
N ASP A 80 -6.20 -14.09 -13.33
CA ASP A 80 -7.20 -14.75 -14.17
C ASP A 80 -6.55 -15.83 -15.06
N HIS A 81 -5.35 -15.56 -15.60
CA HIS A 81 -4.60 -16.54 -16.40
C HIS A 81 -4.03 -17.72 -15.60
N ARG A 82 -3.96 -17.64 -14.26
CA ARG A 82 -3.43 -18.73 -13.41
C ARG A 82 -4.50 -19.63 -12.83
N SER A 83 -5.76 -19.23 -12.88
CA SER A 83 -6.88 -20.01 -12.35
C SER A 83 -8.08 -19.90 -13.29
N GLU A 84 -8.21 -20.93 -14.12
CA GLU A 84 -9.29 -21.13 -15.08
C GLU A 84 -10.62 -21.34 -14.33
N GLY A 85 -11.25 -20.24 -13.89
CA GLY A 85 -12.56 -20.28 -13.20
C GLY A 85 -12.85 -19.18 -12.16
N ASN A 86 -11.93 -18.28 -11.82
CA ASN A 86 -12.05 -17.43 -10.61
C ASN A 86 -12.22 -15.92 -10.85
N LYS A 87 -13.07 -15.53 -11.80
CA LYS A 87 -13.34 -14.11 -12.12
C LYS A 87 -13.88 -13.29 -10.93
N VAL A 88 -14.56 -13.93 -9.97
CA VAL A 88 -15.03 -13.28 -8.73
C VAL A 88 -13.86 -13.00 -7.77
N PHE A 89 -12.84 -13.87 -7.77
CA PHE A 89 -11.64 -13.66 -6.96
C PHE A 89 -10.83 -12.48 -7.49
N SER A 90 -10.77 -12.28 -8.81
CA SER A 90 -10.01 -11.17 -9.40
C SER A 90 -10.62 -9.80 -9.10
N GLU A 91 -11.96 -9.66 -9.08
CA GLU A 91 -12.60 -8.40 -8.65
C GLU A 91 -12.37 -8.08 -7.16
N LYS A 92 -12.39 -9.10 -6.30
CA LYS A 92 -12.03 -8.93 -4.88
C LYS A 92 -10.55 -8.55 -4.73
N SER A 93 -9.66 -9.20 -5.48
CA SER A 93 -8.23 -8.89 -5.51
C SER A 93 -7.96 -7.45 -5.95
N LYS A 94 -8.64 -6.94 -6.99
CA LYS A 94 -8.54 -5.54 -7.42
C LYS A 94 -8.89 -4.58 -6.30
N LYS A 95 -10.04 -4.79 -5.65
CA LYS A 95 -10.52 -3.92 -4.56
C LYS A 95 -9.54 -3.90 -3.39
N LEU A 96 -9.05 -5.08 -2.98
CA LEU A 96 -8.08 -5.19 -1.90
C LEU A 96 -6.74 -4.55 -2.27
N PHE A 97 -6.27 -4.74 -3.51
CA PHE A 97 -5.04 -4.11 -3.99
C PHE A 97 -5.14 -2.58 -3.91
N ILE A 98 -6.22 -2.00 -4.46
CA ILE A 98 -6.45 -0.55 -4.44
C ILE A 98 -6.51 -0.04 -3.00
N GLN A 99 -7.22 -0.73 -2.11
CA GLN A 99 -7.36 -0.34 -0.71
C GLN A 99 -6.01 -0.32 0.02
N TYR A 100 -5.26 -1.43 -0.03
CA TYR A 100 -3.98 -1.52 0.66
C TYR A 100 -2.91 -0.62 0.05
N ALA A 101 -2.87 -0.49 -1.28
CA ALA A 101 -1.95 0.43 -1.95
C ALA A 101 -2.24 1.89 -1.56
N THR A 102 -3.51 2.30 -1.60
CA THR A 102 -3.91 3.66 -1.25
C THR A 102 -3.57 3.98 0.20
N ASP A 103 -3.93 3.11 1.15
CA ASP A 103 -3.65 3.37 2.57
C ASP A 103 -2.15 3.39 2.86
N TRP A 104 -1.40 2.43 2.32
CA TRP A 104 0.06 2.37 2.52
C TRP A 104 0.78 3.59 1.94
N LEU A 105 0.50 3.94 0.68
CA LEU A 105 1.13 5.08 0.02
C LEU A 105 0.70 6.42 0.63
N LYS A 106 -0.55 6.54 1.09
CA LYS A 106 -1.01 7.72 1.82
C LYS A 106 -0.22 7.91 3.12
N LYS A 107 0.06 6.83 3.86
CA LYS A 107 0.89 6.90 5.07
C LYS A 107 2.34 7.29 4.79
N LEU A 108 2.90 6.84 3.68
CA LEU A 108 4.24 7.23 3.25
C LEU A 108 4.28 8.65 2.65
N SER A 109 3.13 9.31 2.47
CA SER A 109 3.00 10.56 1.71
C SER A 109 3.47 10.42 0.25
N TRP A 110 3.42 9.22 -0.30
CA TRP A 110 3.80 8.89 -1.69
C TRP A 110 2.59 8.85 -2.63
N LEU A 111 1.39 9.07 -2.11
CA LEU A 111 0.16 9.15 -2.90
C LEU A 111 -0.13 10.60 -3.30
N GLU A 112 -0.46 10.82 -4.57
CA GLU A 112 -0.86 12.13 -5.05
C GLU A 112 -2.17 12.54 -4.35
N PRO A 113 -2.19 13.68 -3.62
CA PRO A 113 -3.39 14.13 -2.97
C PRO A 113 -4.45 14.47 -4.01
N LEU A 114 -5.70 14.10 -3.72
CA LEU A 114 -6.82 14.41 -4.61
C LEU A 114 -6.92 15.94 -4.80
N PRO A 115 -7.47 16.42 -5.94
CA PRO A 115 -7.64 17.86 -6.17
C PRO A 115 -8.35 18.59 -5.01
N GLU A 116 -9.30 17.92 -4.37
CA GLU A 116 -10.03 18.41 -3.20
C GLU A 116 -9.15 18.47 -1.94
N GLU A 117 -8.35 17.43 -1.69
CA GLU A 117 -7.37 17.40 -0.60
C GLU A 117 -6.30 18.49 -0.80
N LYS A 118 -5.80 18.69 -2.02
CA LYS A 118 -4.86 19.78 -2.37
C LYS A 118 -5.44 21.15 -2.03
N LYS A 119 -6.73 21.40 -2.34
CA LYS A 119 -7.42 22.65 -1.98
C LYS A 119 -7.51 22.84 -0.47
N SER A 120 -7.87 21.78 0.26
CA SER A 120 -7.96 21.79 1.73
C SER A 120 -6.59 22.02 2.41
N LEU A 121 -5.52 21.38 1.91
CA LEU A 121 -4.16 21.58 2.40
C LEU A 121 -3.68 23.03 2.17
N LYS A 122 -3.92 23.58 0.97
CA LYS A 122 -3.61 24.99 0.66
C LYS A 122 -4.40 25.97 1.53
N LYS A 123 -5.62 25.64 1.93
CA LYS A 123 -6.44 26.45 2.85
C LYS A 123 -5.88 26.37 4.28
N ALA A 124 -5.58 25.16 4.76
CA ALA A 124 -5.02 24.95 6.09
C ALA A 124 -3.66 25.64 6.28
N LEU A 125 -2.77 25.56 5.28
CA LEU A 125 -1.47 26.25 5.29
C LEU A 125 -1.62 27.78 5.33
N ARG A 126 -2.55 28.34 4.54
CA ARG A 126 -2.84 29.79 4.57
C ARG A 126 -3.32 30.24 5.95
N ASN A 127 -4.26 29.51 6.56
CA ASN A 127 -4.77 29.84 7.89
C ASN A 127 -3.68 29.79 8.97
N ARG A 128 -2.75 28.83 8.87
CA ARG A 128 -1.63 28.66 9.81
C ARG A 128 -0.56 29.75 9.72
N LEU A 129 -0.37 30.33 8.54
CA LEU A 129 0.54 31.46 8.32
C LEU A 129 -0.04 32.76 8.88
N HIS A 130 -1.35 32.97 8.77
CA HIS A 130 -2.01 34.15 9.32
C HIS A 130 -2.08 34.13 10.86
N SER A 131 -2.21 32.94 11.47
CA SER A 131 -2.24 32.79 12.93
C SER A 131 -0.86 32.94 13.63
N LYS A 132 0.23 33.09 12.88
CA LYS A 132 1.59 33.29 13.42
C LYS A 132 2.09 34.73 13.32
N ASN A 133 1.31 35.63 12.72
CA ASN A 133 1.67 37.04 12.51
C ASN A 133 0.79 38.00 13.35
N ILE A 134 0.27 37.54 14.49
CA ILE A 134 -0.47 38.37 15.48
C ILE A 134 0.19 38.18 16.83
#